data_AF-A0A525IGP1-F1
#
_entry.id   AF-A0A525IGP1-F1
#
_cell.length_a   1.000
_cell.length_b   1.000
_cell.length_c   1.000
_cell.angle_alpha   90.00
_cell.angle_beta   90.00
_cell.angle_gamma   90.00
#
_symmetry.space_group_name_H-M   'P 1'
#
loop_
_entity.id
_entity.type
_entity.pdbx_description
1 polymer ?
#
loop_
_entity_poly.entity_id
_entity_poly.type
_entity_poly.pdbx_seq_one_letter_code
_entity_poly.pdbx_strand_id
1 'polypeptide(L)' 'MRQFSVIASVLVSRLGHAAGALASFLNPFRDLRKYRPEQHYMRGPGPKWREKNFRQRASTARGT' A
#
# COMPACT_ATOMS: atom_id res chain seq x y z
N MET A 1 -8.00 47.19 17.04
CA MET A 1 -6.90 46.38 16.47
C MET A 1 -6.53 45.12 17.27
N ARG A 2 -6.62 45.08 18.61
CA ARG A 2 -6.27 43.88 19.41
C ARG A 2 -7.17 42.65 19.20
N GLN A 3 -8.47 42.83 18.96
CA GLN A 3 -9.42 41.72 18.82
C GLN A 3 -9.20 40.88 17.54
N PHE A 4 -8.85 41.53 16.42
CA PHE A 4 -8.53 40.84 15.17
C PHE A 4 -7.28 39.95 15.30
N SER A 5 -6.30 40.37 16.10
CA SER A 5 -5.09 39.60 16.36
C SER A 5 -5.37 38.32 17.16
N VAL A 6 -6.29 38.36 18.13
CA VAL A 6 -6.67 37.19 18.92
C VAL A 6 -7.40 36.16 18.07
N ILE A 7 -8.35 36.60 17.23
CA ILE A 7 -9.10 35.71 16.32
C ILE A 7 -8.15 35.05 15.30
N ALA A 8 -7.24 35.83 14.73
CA ALA A 8 -6.22 35.31 13.81
C ALA A 8 -5.32 34.28 14.48
N SER A 9 -4.83 34.54 15.70
CA SER A 9 -4.02 33.58 16.45
C SER A 9 -4.78 32.29 16.76
N VAL A 10 -6.05 32.38 17.17
CA VAL A 10 -6.87 31.19 17.44
C VAL A 10 -7.06 30.36 16.17
N LEU A 11 -7.34 30.98 15.03
CA LEU A 11 -7.48 30.29 13.75
C LEU A 11 -6.19 29.61 13.31
N VAL A 12 -5.05 30.29 13.42
CA VAL A 12 -3.73 29.71 13.10
C VAL A 12 -3.41 28.54 14.02
N SER A 13 -3.68 28.67 15.33
CA SER A 13 -3.44 27.59 16.29
C SER A 13 -4.33 26.37 16.00
N ARG A 14 -5.60 26.58 15.64
CA ARG A 14 -6.52 25.49 15.30
C ARG A 14 -6.14 24.81 13.99
N LEU A 15 -5.72 25.59 12.99
CA LEU A 15 -5.24 25.06 11.72
C LEU A 15 -3.95 24.25 11.90
N GLY A 16 -3.00 24.74 12.70
CA GLY A 16 -1.77 24.02 13.03
C GLY A 16 -2.04 22.70 13.77
N HIS A 17 -2.99 22.70 14.72
CA HIS A 17 -3.42 21.47 15.40
C HIS A 17 -4.07 20.47 14.44
N ALA A 18 -4.96 20.92 13.56
CA ALA A 18 -5.59 20.07 12.56
C ALA A 18 -4.56 19.47 11.59
N ALA A 19 -3.60 20.26 11.13
CA ALA A 19 -2.51 19.81 10.28
C ALA A 19 -1.61 18.79 10.99
N GLY A 20 -1.27 19.02 12.26
CA GLY A 20 -0.48 18.09 13.07
C GLY A 20 -1.21 16.75 13.33
N ALA A 21 -2.52 16.80 13.57
CA ALA A 21 -3.35 15.61 13.73
C ALA A 21 -3.40 14.78 12.43
N LEU A 22 -3.59 15.46 11.29
CA LEU A 22 -3.58 14.80 9.98
C LEU A 22 -2.21 14.19 9.67
N ALA A 23 -1.12 14.91 9.94
CA ALA A 23 0.23 14.39 9.74
C ALA A 23 0.51 13.15 10.61
N SER A 24 0.04 13.15 11.86
CA SER A 24 0.18 12.01 12.78
C SER A 24 -0.64 10.81 12.32
N PHE A 25 -1.86 11.05 11.81
CA PHE A 25 -2.72 10.02 11.23
C PHE A 25 -2.10 9.39 9.96
N LEU A 26 -1.44 10.20 9.14
CA LEU A 26 -0.79 9.73 7.90
C LEU A 26 0.60 9.14 8.13
N ASN A 27 1.21 9.37 9.29
CA ASN A 27 2.57 8.90 9.60
C ASN A 27 2.77 7.38 9.42
N PRO A 28 1.84 6.49 9.85
CA PRO A 28 1.98 5.05 9.64
C PRO A 28 2.02 4.65 8.15
N PHE A 29 1.37 5.43 7.27
CA PHE A 29 1.37 5.17 5.84
C PHE A 29 2.64 5.65 5.13
N ARG A 30 3.51 6.40 5.82
CA ARG A 30 4.83 6.75 5.28
C ARG A 30 5.80 5.57 5.30
N ASP A 31 5.59 4.64 6.23
CA ASP A 31 6.30 3.36 6.25
C ASP A 31 5.60 2.38 5.28
N LEU A 32 5.57 2.77 3.99
CA LEU A 32 5.26 1.89 2.87
C LEU A 32 6.39 0.86 2.78
N ARG A 33 6.37 -0.11 3.70
CA ARG A 33 7.25 -1.27 3.66
C ARG A 33 7.20 -1.80 2.24
N LYS A 34 8.37 -1.83 1.58
CA LYS A 34 8.50 -2.28 0.20
C LYS A 34 7.78 -3.61 0.08
N TYR A 35 6.66 -3.64 -0.65
CA TYR A 35 5.90 -4.86 -0.85
C TYR A 35 6.85 -5.90 -1.45
N ARG A 36 7.10 -6.97 -0.69
CA ARG A 36 7.93 -8.10 -1.11
C ARG A 36 7.00 -9.21 -1.55
N PRO A 37 6.60 -9.26 -2.83
CA PRO A 37 5.74 -10.32 -3.31
C PRO A 37 6.37 -11.70 -3.04
N GLU A 38 7.70 -11.79 -3.00
CA GLU A 38 8.45 -13.03 -2.74
C GLU A 38 8.20 -13.66 -1.36
N GLN A 39 7.65 -12.90 -0.42
CA GLN A 39 7.23 -13.43 0.89
C GLN A 39 5.78 -13.93 0.90
N HIS A 40 4.98 -13.60 -0.13
CA HIS A 40 3.53 -13.75 -0.11
C HIS A 40 2.98 -14.62 -1.24
N TYR A 41 3.71 -14.77 -2.36
CA TYR A 41 3.35 -15.73 -3.39
C TYR A 41 3.90 -17.12 -3.04
N MET A 42 3.07 -18.15 -3.20
CA MET A 42 3.48 -19.55 -3.17
C MET A 42 4.59 -19.74 -4.20
N ARG A 43 5.80 -20.16 -3.79
CA ARG A 43 7.08 -20.24 -4.55
C ARG A 43 7.10 -21.02 -5.88
N GLY A 44 5.95 -21.38 -6.41
CA GLY A 44 5.86 -21.98 -7.72
C GLY A 44 4.48 -21.79 -8.30
N PRO A 45 4.28 -22.27 -9.53
CA PRO A 45 2.98 -22.24 -10.14
C PRO A 45 1.96 -22.97 -9.26
N GLY A 46 0.91 -22.23 -8.85
CA GLY A 46 -0.20 -22.77 -8.06
C GLY A 46 -0.95 -23.86 -8.84
N PRO A 47 -1.84 -24.63 -8.17
CA PRO A 47 -2.56 -25.75 -8.77
C PRO A 47 -3.23 -25.40 -10.12
N LYS A 48 -3.89 -24.24 -10.19
CA LYS A 48 -4.51 -23.72 -11.42
C LYS A 48 -3.53 -23.45 -12.57
N TRP A 49 -2.28 -23.05 -12.28
CA TRP A 49 -1.27 -22.90 -13.32
C TRP A 49 -0.79 -24.26 -13.80
N ARG A 50 -0.64 -25.23 -12.91
CA ARG A 50 -0.21 -26.59 -13.26
C ARG A 50 -1.22 -27.25 -14.18
N GLU A 51 -2.51 -27.17 -13.87
CA GLU A 51 -3.58 -27.71 -14.73
C GLU A 51 -3.51 -27.17 -16.18
N LYS A 52 -3.22 -25.88 -16.35
CA LYS A 52 -3.14 -25.26 -17.69
C LYS A 52 -1.90 -25.67 -18.48
N ASN A 53 -0.75 -25.79 -17.81
CA ASN A 53 0.55 -25.95 -18.48
C ASN A 53 1.02 -27.41 -18.60
N PHE A 54 0.62 -28.30 -17.68
CA PHE A 54 0.99 -29.71 -17.77
C PHE A 54 0.25 -30.44 -18.90
N ARG A 55 -0.98 -30.02 -19.25
CA ARG A 55 -1.70 -30.59 -20.42
C ARG A 55 -0.96 -30.35 -21.74
N GLN A 56 -0.31 -29.19 -21.88
CA GLN A 56 0.47 -28.84 -23.07
C GLN A 56 1.81 -29.60 -23.13
N ARG A 57 2.48 -29.78 -21.99
CA ARG A 57 3.72 -30.59 -21.93
C ARG A 57 3.47 -32.07 -22.24
N ALA A 58 2.33 -32.63 -21.80
CA ALA A 58 2.00 -34.04 -22.04
C ALA A 58 1.66 -34.36 -23.50
N SER A 59 1.17 -33.39 -24.28
CA SER A 59 0.96 -33.54 -25.72
C SER A 59 2.28 -33.43 -26.51
N THR A 60 3.18 -32.53 -26.11
CA THR A 60 4.50 -32.38 -26.78
C THR A 60 5.41 -33.58 -26.55
N ALA A 61 5.41 -34.17 -25.35
CA ALA A 61 6.26 -35.33 -25.02
C ALA A 61 5.79 -36.67 -25.63
N ARG A 62 4.61 -36.71 -26.26
CA ARG A 62 4.02 -37.94 -26.84
C ARG A 62 4.08 -37.97 -28.37
N GLY A 63 4.66 -36.94 -28.98
CA GLY A 63 4.81 -36.78 -30.43
C GLY A 63 6.26 -36.84 -30.93
N THR A 64 7.21 -37.22 -30.07
CA THR A 64 8.60 -37.55 -30.42
C THR A 64 8.82 -39.04 -30.20
#